data_AF-A0A3B8SR00-F1
#
_entry.id   AF-A0A3B8SR00-F1
#
_cell.length_a   1.000
_cell.length_b   1.000
_cell.length_c   1.000
_cell.angle_alpha   90.00
_cell.angle_beta   90.00
_cell.angle_gamma   90.00
#
_symmetry.space_group_name_H-M   'P 1'
#
loop_
_entity.id
_entity.type
_entity.pdbx_description
1 polymer ?
#
loop_
_entity_poly.entity_id
_entity_poly.type
_entity_poly.pdbx_seq_one_letter_code
_entity_poly.pdbx_strand_id
1 'polypeptide(L)'
;MDELSVNVLFERSDNKKIETFAKNSKSDMVVDLHYDKVEANFEWVELMENTMRYLDNILRNPNRFIINEEEVVKIEQSKKTGVDSIKHLSKHTNLIQEINEKDEITPSKILNVNKEETYDTYENRFIYTLILTMETFLSTKKRDTITGSYLKDDKGVQYKAASIVGKEKISIELAIKTELNVKLNEKNKDGLSLAQRIEKIERQILDLKNTIVFRDLAKAHVQIVRPPIKKTNVILKNTNFQYALVLWNYLQEHFGDESKRDKKDKNYTDEGELRDFFDETFLLDYLALCTLNKDEYVSKYEKERVVKQVIQRIIDINAGLSEDELKDMVGEQFAIIKYKNNATNEGIAKIFRKYIDKYMTKIDSIKLN
;
A
#
# COMPACT_ATOMS: atom_id res chain seq x y z
N MET A 1 5.49 -28.69 73.27
CA MET A 1 4.37 -29.64 73.29
C MET A 1 3.08 -28.84 73.26
N ASP A 2 2.28 -28.82 72.20
CA ASP A 2 2.49 -29.03 70.78
C ASP A 2 1.15 -28.63 70.17
N GLU A 3 1.05 -27.40 69.69
CA GLU A 3 0.00 -27.01 68.76
C GLU A 3 0.67 -26.57 67.46
N LEU A 4 1.45 -27.49 66.87
CA LEU A 4 1.66 -27.47 65.42
C LEU A 4 0.32 -27.87 64.79
N SER A 5 -0.56 -26.89 64.64
CA SER A 5 -1.80 -27.03 63.90
C SER A 5 -1.45 -27.49 62.49
N VAL A 6 -2.03 -28.64 62.11
CA VAL A 6 -1.85 -29.32 60.83
C VAL A 6 -2.08 -28.36 59.64
N ASN A 7 -2.86 -27.30 59.83
CA ASN A 7 -3.08 -26.24 58.84
C ASN A 7 -1.82 -25.44 58.45
N VAL A 8 -0.83 -25.29 59.34
CA VAL A 8 0.42 -24.54 59.04
C VAL A 8 1.42 -25.36 58.23
N LEU A 9 1.30 -26.70 58.24
CA LEU A 9 2.13 -27.59 57.44
C LEU A 9 1.61 -27.75 56.01
N PHE A 10 0.28 -27.73 55.81
CA PHE A 10 -0.36 -27.93 54.50
C PHE A 10 -0.32 -26.69 53.59
N GLU A 11 -0.36 -25.45 54.11
CA GLU A 11 -0.15 -24.24 53.30
C GLU A 11 1.31 -24.00 52.91
N ARG A 12 2.27 -24.62 53.62
CA ARG A 12 3.72 -24.44 53.41
C ARG A 12 4.35 -25.40 52.40
N SER A 13 3.73 -26.54 52.11
CA SER A 13 4.34 -27.58 51.27
C SER A 13 4.29 -27.29 49.76
N ASP A 14 3.19 -26.74 49.23
CA ASP A 14 3.05 -26.47 47.78
C ASP A 14 3.33 -25.02 47.37
N ASN A 15 3.16 -24.04 48.26
CA ASN A 15 3.67 -22.69 48.03
C ASN A 15 5.19 -22.70 47.86
N LYS A 16 5.89 -23.52 48.65
CA LYS A 16 7.32 -23.74 48.46
C LYS A 16 7.64 -24.31 47.09
N LYS A 17 6.90 -25.30 46.57
CA LYS A 17 7.19 -25.87 45.23
C LYS A 17 7.08 -24.84 44.12
N ILE A 18 6.05 -23.99 44.16
CA ILE A 18 5.82 -22.94 43.15
C ILE A 18 6.84 -21.80 43.29
N GLU A 19 7.15 -21.38 44.52
CA GLU A 19 8.25 -20.43 44.76
C GLU A 19 9.61 -21.01 44.35
N THR A 20 9.81 -22.32 44.53
CA THR A 20 11.04 -23.02 44.12
C THR A 20 11.11 -23.13 42.60
N PHE A 21 9.98 -23.37 41.92
CA PHE A 21 9.90 -23.36 40.46
C PHE A 21 10.25 -21.99 39.90
N ALA A 22 9.64 -20.92 40.42
CA ALA A 22 9.89 -19.55 39.99
C ALA A 22 11.34 -19.11 40.29
N LYS A 23 11.89 -19.45 41.47
CA LYS A 23 13.28 -19.11 41.84
C LYS A 23 14.34 -19.88 41.06
N ASN A 24 14.04 -21.12 40.65
CA ASN A 24 14.99 -21.98 39.93
C ASN A 24 14.73 -22.04 38.42
N SER A 25 13.70 -21.33 37.93
CA SER A 25 13.44 -21.24 36.50
C SER A 25 14.55 -20.42 35.85
N LYS A 26 15.15 -21.00 34.81
CA LYS A 26 16.02 -20.27 33.89
C LYS A 26 15.39 -20.32 32.52
N SER A 27 15.16 -19.15 31.96
CA SER A 27 14.54 -18.96 30.66
C SER A 27 15.39 -18.08 29.76
N ASP A 28 15.43 -18.46 28.49
CA ASP A 28 16.06 -17.72 27.41
C ASP A 28 15.01 -17.49 26.31
N MET A 29 14.87 -16.24 25.88
CA MET A 29 13.95 -15.85 24.81
C MET A 29 14.69 -15.09 23.71
N VAL A 30 14.51 -15.50 22.47
CA VAL A 30 14.98 -14.80 21.28
C VAL A 30 13.79 -14.35 20.45
N VAL A 31 13.77 -13.07 20.10
CA VAL A 31 12.70 -12.45 19.32
C VAL A 31 13.27 -11.97 17.98
N ASP A 32 12.63 -12.41 16.90
CA ASP A 32 12.89 -12.03 15.52
C ASP A 32 11.71 -11.19 15.00
N LEU A 33 11.97 -9.95 14.58
CA LEU A 33 10.98 -9.06 13.99
C LEU A 33 11.49 -8.58 12.63
N HIS A 34 10.71 -8.84 11.59
CA HIS A 34 10.95 -8.36 10.23
C HIS A 34 9.70 -7.64 9.74
N TYR A 35 9.74 -6.31 9.84
CA TYR A 35 8.67 -5.44 9.36
C TYR A 35 9.18 -4.62 8.17
N ASP A 36 8.48 -4.68 7.05
CA ASP A 36 8.75 -3.88 5.87
C ASP A 36 7.43 -3.46 5.24
N LYS A 37 7.12 -2.17 5.34
CA LYS A 37 5.94 -1.55 4.74
C LYS A 37 6.38 -0.55 3.69
N VAL A 38 5.85 -0.70 2.48
CA VAL A 38 5.99 0.27 1.39
C VAL A 38 4.61 0.78 1.02
N GLU A 39 4.44 2.10 1.12
CA GLU A 39 3.26 2.81 0.63
C GLU A 39 3.65 3.61 -0.62
N ALA A 40 3.17 3.16 -1.78
CA ALA A 40 3.24 3.91 -3.02
C ALA A 40 1.98 4.77 -3.19
N ASN A 41 2.17 6.03 -3.57
CA ASN A 41 1.08 6.93 -3.96
C ASN A 41 0.67 6.64 -5.42
N PHE A 42 -0.62 6.41 -5.66
CA PHE A 42 -1.19 6.17 -6.99
C PHE A 42 -2.11 7.30 -7.50
N GLU A 43 -2.22 8.42 -6.79
CA GLU A 43 -3.03 9.58 -7.19
C GLU A 43 -2.63 10.12 -8.58
N TRP A 44 -1.34 10.01 -8.92
CA TRP A 44 -0.82 10.39 -10.23
C TRP A 44 -1.45 9.60 -11.39
N VAL A 45 -1.86 8.34 -11.16
CA VAL A 45 -2.49 7.50 -12.18
C VAL A 45 -3.87 8.04 -12.53
N GLU A 46 -4.68 8.37 -11.51
CA GLU A 46 -6.00 8.96 -11.70
C GLU A 46 -5.92 10.33 -12.35
N LEU A 47 -4.97 11.14 -11.92
CA LEU A 47 -4.78 12.48 -12.46
C LEU A 47 -4.34 12.42 -13.93
N MET A 48 -3.45 11.51 -14.30
CA MET A 48 -3.09 11.26 -15.71
C MET A 48 -4.29 10.76 -16.53
N GLU A 49 -5.03 9.75 -16.07
CA GLU A 49 -6.20 9.21 -16.79
C GLU A 49 -7.25 10.28 -17.08
N ASN A 50 -7.56 11.12 -16.09
CA ASN A 50 -8.52 12.20 -16.22
C ASN A 50 -8.04 13.30 -17.18
N THR A 51 -6.74 13.58 -17.20
CA THR A 51 -6.16 14.65 -18.02
C THR A 51 -5.97 14.27 -19.49
N MET A 52 -5.85 12.98 -19.83
CA MET A 52 -5.67 12.52 -21.22
C MET A 52 -6.71 13.07 -22.20
N ARG A 53 -7.99 13.08 -21.81
CA ARG A 53 -9.08 13.59 -22.67
C ARG A 53 -8.89 15.07 -23.01
N TYR A 54 -8.43 15.86 -22.04
CA TYR A 54 -8.21 17.29 -22.24
C TYR A 54 -6.99 17.56 -23.13
N LEU A 55 -5.94 16.74 -23.02
CA LEU A 55 -4.78 16.82 -23.89
C LEU A 55 -5.13 16.47 -25.34
N ASP A 56 -5.90 15.40 -25.56
CA ASP A 56 -6.37 15.04 -26.91
C ASP A 56 -7.21 16.16 -27.54
N ASN A 57 -8.11 16.78 -26.77
CA ASN A 57 -8.90 17.92 -27.23
C ASN A 57 -8.04 19.12 -27.66
N ILE A 58 -6.93 19.40 -26.96
CA ILE A 58 -6.01 20.49 -27.32
C ILE A 58 -5.25 20.15 -28.61
N LEU A 59 -4.74 18.92 -28.73
CA LEU A 59 -3.97 18.51 -29.91
C LEU A 59 -4.84 18.41 -31.18
N ARG A 60 -6.14 18.16 -31.04
CA ARG A 60 -7.11 18.21 -32.15
C ARG A 60 -7.42 19.63 -32.61
N ASN A 61 -7.41 20.60 -31.69
CA ASN A 61 -7.69 22.01 -31.97
C ASN A 61 -6.50 22.90 -31.56
N PRO A 62 -5.34 22.76 -32.22
CA PRO A 62 -4.14 23.51 -31.87
C PRO A 62 -4.28 24.99 -32.24
N ASN A 63 -3.70 25.87 -31.42
CA ASN A 63 -3.56 27.27 -31.79
C ASN A 63 -2.53 27.39 -32.92
N ARG A 64 -2.87 28.16 -33.96
CA ARG A 64 -1.99 28.40 -35.11
C ARG A 64 -1.45 29.82 -35.06
N PHE A 65 -0.19 29.97 -35.42
CA PHE A 65 0.46 31.27 -35.58
C PHE A 65 0.88 31.42 -37.04
N ILE A 66 0.62 32.58 -37.63
CA ILE A 66 0.97 32.85 -39.03
C ILE A 66 2.36 33.50 -39.03
N ILE A 67 3.33 32.84 -39.66
CA ILE A 67 4.67 33.38 -39.89
C ILE A 67 4.74 33.86 -41.34
N ASN A 68 5.33 35.05 -41.54
CA ASN A 68 5.62 35.57 -42.86
C ASN A 68 7.07 35.24 -43.18
N GLU A 69 7.32 34.30 -44.09
CA GLU A 69 8.64 34.04 -44.62
C GLU A 69 8.89 34.95 -45.82
N GLU A 70 9.92 35.78 -45.71
CA GLU A 70 10.32 36.73 -46.75
C GLU A 70 11.53 36.17 -47.51
N GLU A 71 11.37 35.91 -48.81
CA GLU A 71 12.44 35.42 -49.68
C GLU A 71 12.54 36.26 -50.96
N VAL A 72 13.75 36.64 -51.38
CA VAL A 72 13.96 37.37 -52.64
C VAL A 72 14.10 36.38 -53.80
N VAL A 73 13.02 36.23 -54.56
CA VAL A 73 12.89 35.24 -55.63
C VAL A 73 12.85 35.95 -56.99
N LYS A 74 13.23 35.27 -58.08
CA LYS A 74 13.04 35.79 -59.45
C LYS A 74 11.56 36.10 -59.69
N ILE A 75 11.28 37.17 -60.45
CA ILE A 75 9.90 37.62 -60.70
C ILE A 75 9.00 36.52 -61.28
N GLU A 76 9.55 35.65 -62.14
CA GLU A 76 8.85 34.53 -62.78
C GLU A 76 8.36 33.45 -61.79
N GLN A 77 9.00 33.35 -60.62
CA GLN A 77 8.71 32.35 -59.61
C GLN A 77 7.85 32.91 -58.46
N SER A 78 7.64 34.23 -58.40
CA SER A 78 6.77 34.85 -57.41
C SER A 78 5.31 34.73 -57.84
N LYS A 79 4.46 34.18 -56.96
CA LYS A 79 3.03 33.97 -57.25
C LYS A 79 2.13 35.12 -56.80
N LYS A 80 2.54 35.91 -55.79
CA LYS A 80 1.77 37.03 -55.24
C LYS A 80 2.73 38.13 -54.78
N THR A 81 2.45 39.36 -55.22
CA THR A 81 3.20 40.56 -54.81
C THR A 81 2.35 41.39 -53.84
N GLY A 82 2.95 41.80 -52.73
CA GLY A 82 2.30 42.61 -51.70
C GLY A 82 2.85 44.04 -51.63
N VAL A 83 2.26 44.86 -50.76
CA VAL A 83 2.73 46.23 -50.50
C VAL A 83 4.17 46.22 -49.96
N ASP A 84 4.52 45.24 -49.13
CA ASP A 84 5.87 45.12 -48.58
C ASP A 84 6.89 44.65 -49.61
N SER A 85 6.46 43.86 -50.60
CA SER A 85 7.27 43.51 -51.77
C SER A 85 7.66 44.73 -52.60
N ILE A 86 6.70 45.65 -52.79
CA ILE A 86 6.92 46.90 -53.52
C ILE A 86 7.86 47.81 -52.72
N LYS A 87 7.64 47.97 -51.40
CA LYS A 87 8.54 48.77 -50.54
C LYS A 87 9.97 48.24 -50.55
N HIS A 88 10.15 46.91 -50.52
CA HIS A 88 11.46 46.29 -50.61
C HIS A 88 12.13 46.60 -51.96
N LEU A 89 11.40 46.46 -53.06
CA LEU A 89 11.91 46.80 -54.39
C LEU A 89 12.31 48.29 -54.49
N SER A 90 11.52 49.20 -53.93
CA SER A 90 11.84 50.65 -53.93
C SER A 90 13.12 50.98 -53.14
N LYS A 91 13.47 50.16 -52.12
CA LYS A 91 14.71 50.33 -51.35
C LYS A 91 15.92 49.65 -52.01
N HIS A 92 15.69 48.67 -52.88
CA HIS A 92 16.71 47.84 -53.50
C HIS A 92 16.66 47.97 -55.03
N THR A 93 17.08 49.14 -55.51
CA THR A 93 17.14 49.50 -56.94
C THR A 93 18.02 48.56 -57.76
N ASN A 94 18.95 47.86 -57.10
CA ASN A 94 19.80 46.82 -57.67
C ASN A 94 19.03 45.55 -58.11
N LEU A 95 17.75 45.42 -57.75
CA LEU A 95 16.90 44.30 -58.18
C LEU A 95 16.06 44.67 -59.42
N ILE A 96 16.16 45.89 -59.93
CA ILE A 96 15.46 46.37 -61.12
C ILE A 96 16.29 46.02 -62.36
N GLN A 97 15.64 45.45 -63.39
CA GLN A 97 16.30 45.03 -64.63
C GLN A 97 16.29 46.15 -65.66
N GLU A 98 15.10 46.67 -65.97
CA GLU A 98 14.91 47.69 -67.00
C GLU A 98 13.82 48.69 -66.60
N ILE A 99 13.99 49.93 -67.03
CA ILE A 99 13.00 51.01 -66.92
C ILE A 99 12.67 51.42 -68.36
N ASN A 100 11.42 51.22 -68.78
CA ASN A 100 10.99 51.59 -70.12
C ASN A 100 10.81 53.11 -70.23
N GLU A 101 10.77 53.64 -71.47
CA GLU A 101 10.53 55.07 -71.78
C GLU A 101 9.18 55.62 -71.26
N LYS A 102 8.31 54.74 -70.73
CA LYS A 102 7.02 55.06 -70.09
C LYS A 102 7.07 55.03 -68.55
N ASP A 103 8.26 55.07 -67.95
CA ASP A 103 8.50 54.93 -66.49
C ASP A 103 7.99 53.60 -65.89
N GLU A 104 7.80 52.57 -66.72
CA GLU A 104 7.43 51.23 -66.26
C GLU A 104 8.67 50.44 -65.82
N ILE A 105 8.69 50.01 -64.57
CA ILE A 105 9.83 49.34 -63.93
C ILE A 105 9.63 47.82 -63.99
N THR A 106 10.58 47.10 -64.59
CA THR A 106 10.59 45.64 -64.63
C THR A 106 11.63 45.09 -63.64
N PRO A 107 11.22 44.47 -62.52
CA PRO A 107 12.15 43.88 -61.56
C PRO A 107 12.69 42.51 -62.01
N SER A 108 13.98 42.26 -61.81
CA SER A 108 14.61 40.93 -61.99
C SER A 108 14.26 39.98 -60.84
N LYS A 109 14.18 40.50 -59.62
CA LYS A 109 13.83 39.76 -58.39
C LYS A 109 12.89 40.59 -57.52
N ILE A 110 12.00 39.92 -56.81
CA ILE A 110 11.01 40.53 -55.92
C ILE A 110 10.95 39.78 -54.60
N LEU A 111 10.65 40.50 -53.51
CA LEU A 111 10.41 39.90 -52.21
C LEU A 111 9.08 39.14 -52.26
N ASN A 112 9.15 37.82 -52.15
CA ASN A 112 8.00 36.96 -51.99
C ASN A 112 7.73 36.78 -50.50
N VAL A 113 6.52 37.10 -50.06
CA VAL A 113 6.10 36.93 -48.66
C VAL A 113 5.15 35.74 -48.60
N ASN A 114 5.69 34.59 -48.20
CA ASN A 114 4.89 33.38 -47.98
C ASN A 114 4.29 33.45 -46.57
N LYS A 115 2.97 33.27 -46.48
CA LYS A 115 2.28 33.16 -45.18
C LYS A 115 2.16 31.68 -44.85
N GLU A 116 3.02 31.20 -43.96
CA GLU A 116 2.95 29.83 -43.47
C GLU A 116 2.27 29.78 -42.11
N GLU A 117 1.44 28.76 -41.88
CA GLU A 117 0.85 28.49 -40.57
C GLU A 117 1.79 27.57 -39.78
N THR A 118 2.26 28.06 -38.63
CA THR A 118 3.14 27.32 -37.73
C THR A 118 2.42 27.02 -36.41
N TYR A 119 2.70 25.85 -35.84
CA TYR A 119 2.16 25.44 -34.54
C TYR A 119 3.02 25.89 -33.35
N ASP A 120 4.12 26.61 -33.56
CA ASP A 120 5.06 27.07 -32.52
C ASP A 120 4.50 28.25 -31.71
N THR A 121 3.43 27.97 -30.97
CA THR A 121 2.91 28.86 -29.94
C THR A 121 3.42 28.42 -28.57
N TYR A 122 3.47 29.34 -27.62
CA TYR A 122 3.88 29.04 -26.25
C TYR A 122 2.98 27.96 -25.61
N GLU A 123 1.68 28.01 -25.88
CA GLU A 123 0.69 27.05 -25.40
C GLU A 123 0.94 25.65 -25.96
N ASN A 124 1.20 25.53 -27.26
CA ASN A 124 1.49 24.24 -27.88
C ASN A 124 2.85 23.68 -27.42
N ARG A 125 3.85 24.56 -27.21
CA ARG A 125 5.13 24.21 -26.56
C ARG A 125 4.96 23.65 -25.16
N PHE A 126 4.07 24.26 -24.38
CA PHE A 126 3.78 23.81 -23.03
C PHE A 126 3.18 22.40 -23.06
N ILE A 127 2.21 22.13 -23.93
CA ILE A 127 1.62 20.79 -24.08
C ILE A 127 2.65 19.76 -24.57
N TYR A 128 3.48 20.13 -25.55
CA TYR A 128 4.60 19.30 -26.01
C TYR A 128 5.53 18.91 -24.86
N THR A 129 5.91 19.90 -24.04
CA THR A 129 6.78 19.71 -22.88
C THR A 129 6.13 18.84 -21.81
N LEU A 130 4.83 19.04 -21.56
CA LEU A 130 4.05 18.24 -20.60
C LEU A 130 4.01 16.76 -21.01
N ILE A 131 3.75 16.46 -22.28
CA ILE A 131 3.70 15.07 -22.78
C ILE A 131 5.06 14.37 -22.59
N LEU A 132 6.17 15.04 -22.90
CA LEU A 132 7.51 14.50 -22.65
C LEU A 132 7.80 14.28 -21.16
N THR A 133 7.33 15.20 -20.32
CA THR A 133 7.49 15.09 -18.87
C THR A 133 6.65 13.94 -18.32
N MET A 134 5.44 13.72 -18.83
CA MET A 134 4.59 12.58 -18.48
C MET A 134 5.26 11.25 -18.84
N GLU A 135 5.83 11.13 -20.04
CA GLU A 135 6.56 9.93 -20.49
C GLU A 135 7.77 9.64 -19.58
N THR A 136 8.53 10.68 -19.25
CA THR A 136 9.70 10.57 -18.36
C THR A 136 9.27 10.16 -16.95
N PHE A 137 8.25 10.83 -16.39
CA PHE A 137 7.70 10.54 -15.07
C PHE A 137 7.19 9.11 -14.98
N LEU A 138 6.44 8.65 -16.00
CA LEU A 138 5.92 7.30 -16.07
C LEU A 138 7.04 6.26 -16.14
N SER A 139 8.09 6.54 -16.92
CA SER A 139 9.25 5.65 -17.03
C SER A 139 10.01 5.54 -15.70
N THR A 140 10.16 6.64 -14.97
CA THR A 140 10.77 6.65 -13.63
C THR A 140 9.89 5.91 -12.64
N LYS A 141 8.62 6.27 -12.52
CA LYS A 141 7.70 5.62 -11.59
C LYS A 141 7.48 4.15 -11.91
N LYS A 142 7.52 3.72 -13.17
CA LYS A 142 7.43 2.29 -13.53
C LYS A 142 8.58 1.47 -12.96
N ARG A 143 9.80 2.04 -12.91
CA ARG A 143 10.94 1.40 -12.25
C ARG A 143 10.70 1.26 -10.74
N ASP A 144 10.10 2.27 -10.12
CA ASP A 144 9.80 2.28 -8.67
C ASP A 144 8.55 1.43 -8.31
N THR A 145 7.57 1.34 -9.21
CA THR A 145 6.28 0.66 -9.02
C THR A 145 6.39 -0.85 -9.15
N ILE A 146 7.52 -1.40 -9.64
CA ILE A 146 7.79 -2.85 -9.62
C ILE A 146 7.72 -3.42 -8.19
N THR A 147 7.97 -2.59 -7.16
CA THR A 147 7.85 -3.02 -5.77
C THR A 147 6.42 -2.94 -5.23
N GLY A 148 5.55 -2.11 -5.83
CA GLY A 148 4.16 -1.91 -5.41
C GLY A 148 4.00 -1.45 -3.96
N SER A 149 2.75 -1.27 -3.52
CA SER A 149 2.46 -1.14 -2.09
C SER A 149 2.40 -2.54 -1.49
N TYR A 150 3.20 -2.80 -0.46
CA TYR A 150 3.18 -4.09 0.24
C TYR A 150 3.40 -3.91 1.74
N LEU A 151 2.86 -4.85 2.49
CA LEU A 151 3.12 -5.03 3.91
C LEU A 151 3.69 -6.42 4.11
N LYS A 152 4.90 -6.46 4.66
CA LYS A 152 5.53 -7.66 5.18
C LYS A 152 5.72 -7.51 6.67
N ASP A 153 5.13 -8.42 7.45
CA ASP A 153 5.25 -8.45 8.91
C ASP A 153 5.47 -9.90 9.36
N ASP A 154 6.74 -10.29 9.44
CA ASP A 154 7.15 -11.59 9.96
C ASP A 154 7.63 -11.43 11.41
N LYS A 155 7.10 -12.27 12.31
CA LYS A 155 7.49 -12.30 13.72
C LYS A 155 7.85 -13.72 14.10
N GLY A 156 8.96 -13.88 14.80
CA GLY A 156 9.45 -15.12 15.35
C GLY A 156 9.75 -14.96 16.84
N VAL A 157 9.39 -15.96 17.62
CA VAL A 157 9.78 -16.07 19.02
C VAL A 157 10.30 -17.49 19.24
N GLN A 158 11.48 -17.60 19.83
CA GLN A 158 12.03 -18.84 20.37
C GLN A 158 12.18 -18.68 21.87
N TYR A 159 11.53 -19.55 22.63
CA TYR A 159 11.56 -19.55 24.08
C TYR A 159 12.00 -20.92 24.58
N LYS A 160 12.98 -20.93 25.48
CA LYS A 160 13.49 -22.12 26.13
C LYS A 160 13.56 -21.88 27.62
N ALA A 161 12.98 -22.76 28.42
CA ALA A 161 13.11 -22.68 29.85
C ALA A 161 13.27 -24.05 30.50
N ALA A 162 13.96 -24.06 31.64
CA ALA A 162 14.13 -25.24 32.47
C ALA A 162 14.01 -24.85 33.94
N SER A 163 13.35 -25.71 34.71
CA SER A 163 13.23 -25.56 36.16
C SER A 163 13.38 -26.90 36.86
N ILE A 164 13.73 -26.84 38.14
CA ILE A 164 13.89 -28.01 39.01
C ILE A 164 13.00 -27.83 40.23
N VAL A 165 12.05 -28.75 40.40
CA VAL A 165 11.14 -28.81 41.55
C VAL A 165 11.42 -30.09 42.33
N GLY A 166 12.13 -29.96 43.45
CA GLY A 166 12.55 -31.11 44.24
C GLY A 166 13.51 -32.03 43.47
N LYS A 167 13.02 -33.19 43.02
CA LYS A 167 13.77 -34.17 42.19
C LYS A 167 13.33 -34.21 40.73
N GLU A 168 12.30 -33.43 40.40
CA GLU A 168 11.75 -33.38 39.05
C GLU A 168 12.44 -32.29 38.25
N LYS A 169 12.91 -32.63 37.04
CA LYS A 169 13.47 -31.68 36.09
C LYS A 169 12.44 -31.46 34.99
N ILE A 170 12.02 -30.22 34.81
CA ILE A 170 11.05 -29.83 33.80
C ILE A 170 11.72 -28.89 32.82
N SER A 171 11.43 -29.06 31.53
CA SER A 171 11.90 -28.17 30.47
C SER A 171 10.81 -27.94 29.44
N ILE A 172 10.77 -26.73 28.90
CA ILE A 172 9.89 -26.34 27.80
C ILE A 172 10.73 -25.70 26.69
N GLU A 173 10.42 -26.06 25.44
CA GLU A 173 10.95 -25.38 24.25
C GLU A 173 9.76 -25.03 23.35
N LEU A 174 9.64 -23.75 22.99
CA LEU A 174 8.54 -23.22 22.19
C LEU A 174 9.09 -22.35 21.07
N ALA A 175 8.64 -22.61 19.85
CA ALA A 175 8.97 -21.80 18.68
C ALA A 175 7.69 -21.38 17.97
N ILE A 176 7.45 -20.07 17.93
CA ILE A 176 6.29 -19.47 17.25
C ILE A 176 6.82 -18.63 16.10
N LYS A 177 6.25 -18.85 14.91
CA LYS A 177 6.54 -18.04 13.72
C LYS A 177 5.24 -17.60 13.09
N THR A 178 5.18 -16.34 12.72
CA THR A 178 4.07 -15.72 11.99
C THR A 178 4.64 -15.03 10.77
N GLU A 179 3.98 -15.19 9.63
CA GLU A 179 4.36 -14.55 8.37
C GLU A 179 3.11 -13.88 7.80
N LEU A 180 3.18 -12.55 7.61
CA LEU A 180 2.13 -11.79 6.96
C LEU A 180 2.71 -11.12 5.71
N ASN A 181 2.22 -11.53 4.55
CA ASN A 181 2.60 -10.93 3.27
C ASN A 181 1.35 -10.45 2.54
N VAL A 182 1.14 -9.14 2.51
CA VAL A 182 0.00 -8.50 1.85
C VAL A 182 0.51 -7.61 0.73
N LYS A 183 0.07 -7.89 -0.50
CA LYS A 183 0.18 -6.94 -1.61
C LYS A 183 -1.04 -6.03 -1.58
N LEU A 184 -0.82 -4.74 -1.37
CA LEU A 184 -1.85 -3.72 -1.43
C LEU A 184 -2.09 -3.38 -2.91
N ASN A 185 -2.75 -4.29 -3.61
CA ASN A 185 -3.21 -4.03 -4.97
C ASN A 185 -4.56 -3.32 -4.88
N GLU A 186 -4.56 -2.00 -5.04
CA GLU A 186 -5.79 -1.25 -5.23
C GLU A 186 -6.39 -1.63 -6.60
N LYS A 187 -7.42 -2.49 -6.58
CA LYS A 187 -8.29 -2.67 -7.75
C LYS A 187 -9.22 -1.46 -7.81
N ASN A 188 -9.25 -0.78 -8.96
CA ASN A 188 -10.15 0.35 -9.16
C ASN A 188 -11.62 -0.11 -9.28
N LYS A 189 -12.57 0.82 -9.25
CA LYS A 189 -14.02 0.57 -9.42
C LYS A 189 -14.37 -0.22 -10.70
N ASP A 190 -13.53 -0.14 -11.72
CA ASP A 190 -13.67 -0.84 -13.01
C ASP A 190 -12.99 -2.24 -13.04
N GLY A 191 -12.42 -2.70 -11.92
CA GLY A 191 -11.78 -4.02 -11.81
C GLY A 191 -10.41 -4.16 -12.49
N LEU A 192 -9.90 -3.09 -13.13
CA LEU A 192 -8.56 -3.05 -13.74
C LEU A 192 -7.46 -3.03 -12.67
N SER A 193 -6.42 -3.82 -12.90
CA SER A 193 -5.21 -3.78 -12.06
C SER A 193 -4.38 -2.51 -12.35
N LEU A 194 -3.63 -2.04 -11.36
CA LEU A 194 -2.72 -0.90 -11.51
C LEU A 194 -1.79 -1.04 -12.73
N ALA A 195 -1.25 -2.23 -12.96
CA ALA A 195 -0.38 -2.50 -14.10
C ALA A 195 -1.09 -2.27 -15.46
N GLN A 196 -2.35 -2.70 -15.57
CA GLN A 196 -3.15 -2.48 -16.78
C GLN A 196 -3.49 -1.00 -16.99
N ARG A 197 -3.70 -0.25 -15.91
CA ARG A 197 -3.92 1.21 -15.97
C ARG A 197 -2.67 1.95 -16.47
N ILE A 198 -1.51 1.58 -15.94
CA ILE A 198 -0.21 2.11 -16.39
C ILE A 198 0.00 1.82 -17.89
N GLU A 199 -0.26 0.59 -18.33
CA GLU A 199 -0.14 0.22 -19.75
C GLU A 199 -1.11 1.02 -20.64
N LYS A 200 -2.34 1.27 -20.17
CA LYS A 200 -3.32 2.11 -20.87
C LYS A 200 -2.81 3.56 -21.02
N ILE A 201 -2.25 4.13 -19.96
CA ILE A 201 -1.65 5.47 -19.98
C ILE A 201 -0.47 5.51 -20.98
N GLU A 202 0.41 4.50 -20.99
CA GLU A 202 1.52 4.41 -21.96
C GLU A 202 1.02 4.46 -23.41
N ARG A 203 -0.02 3.66 -23.72
CA ARG A 203 -0.63 3.66 -25.05
C ARG A 203 -1.22 5.03 -25.41
N GLN A 204 -1.93 5.66 -24.47
CA GLN A 204 -2.51 6.99 -24.69
C GLN A 204 -1.43 8.06 -24.93
N ILE A 205 -0.31 8.03 -24.19
CA ILE A 205 0.81 8.94 -24.43
C ILE A 205 1.41 8.72 -25.82
N LEU A 206 1.56 7.46 -26.23
CA LEU A 206 2.05 7.13 -27.57
C LEU A 206 1.11 7.67 -28.66
N ASP A 207 -0.20 7.53 -28.48
CA ASP A 207 -1.22 8.06 -29.39
C ASP A 207 -1.13 9.61 -29.48
N LEU A 208 -0.98 10.29 -28.34
CA LEU A 208 -0.78 11.75 -28.32
C LEU A 208 0.47 12.17 -29.11
N LYS A 209 1.59 11.44 -28.94
CA LYS A 209 2.84 11.69 -29.68
C LYS A 209 2.72 11.48 -31.19
N ASN A 210 1.82 10.59 -31.62
CA ASN A 210 1.55 10.34 -33.03
C ASN A 210 0.72 11.44 -33.71
N THR A 211 0.19 12.41 -32.95
CA THR A 211 -0.57 13.53 -33.51
C THR A 211 0.31 14.41 -34.40
N ILE A 212 -0.28 14.98 -35.46
CA ILE A 212 0.41 15.83 -36.44
C ILE A 212 1.11 17.01 -35.75
N VAL A 213 0.39 17.70 -34.85
CA VAL A 213 0.90 18.85 -34.08
C VAL A 213 2.14 18.48 -33.29
N PHE A 214 2.15 17.34 -32.60
CA PHE A 214 3.30 16.90 -31.82
C PHE A 214 4.51 16.59 -32.72
N ARG A 215 4.29 15.91 -33.84
CA ARG A 215 5.35 15.59 -34.81
C ARG A 215 5.94 16.83 -35.47
N ASP A 216 5.11 17.82 -35.80
CA ASP A 216 5.57 19.07 -36.40
C ASP A 216 6.39 19.90 -35.41
N LEU A 217 5.95 19.97 -34.15
CA LEU A 217 6.73 20.61 -33.06
C LEU A 217 8.05 19.87 -32.78
N ALA A 218 8.04 18.54 -32.82
CA ALA A 218 9.26 17.74 -32.64
C ALA A 218 10.27 17.99 -33.78
N LYS A 219 9.81 18.03 -35.04
CA LYS A 219 10.66 18.34 -36.21
C LYS A 219 11.21 19.76 -36.17
N ALA A 220 10.40 20.71 -35.72
CA ALA A 220 10.80 22.11 -35.57
C ALA A 220 11.77 22.36 -34.39
N HIS A 221 12.17 21.32 -33.65
CA HIS A 221 13.12 21.40 -32.52
C HIS A 221 12.74 22.51 -31.53
N VAL A 222 11.46 22.58 -31.21
CA VAL A 222 10.91 23.70 -30.47
C VAL A 222 11.43 23.69 -29.02
N GLN A 223 11.70 24.88 -28.48
CA GLN A 223 12.23 25.04 -27.12
C GLN A 223 11.27 24.52 -26.05
N ILE A 224 11.80 23.70 -25.13
CA ILE A 224 11.11 23.17 -23.96
C ILE A 224 10.73 24.32 -23.00
N VAL A 225 9.50 24.30 -22.51
CA VAL A 225 9.02 25.31 -21.56
C VAL A 225 9.59 25.02 -20.17
N ARG A 226 10.23 26.01 -19.55
CA ARG A 226 10.79 25.90 -18.20
C ARG A 226 9.79 26.36 -17.14
N PRO A 227 9.78 25.74 -15.94
CA PRO A 227 9.04 26.27 -14.80
C PRO A 227 9.53 27.68 -14.42
N PRO A 228 8.65 28.56 -13.89
CA PRO A 228 7.19 28.41 -13.79
C PRO A 228 6.47 28.69 -15.11
N ILE A 229 5.38 27.97 -15.38
CA ILE A 229 4.58 28.16 -16.59
C ILE A 229 3.90 29.54 -16.56
N LYS A 230 4.16 30.35 -17.59
CA LYS A 230 3.48 31.63 -17.81
C LYS A 230 1.98 31.41 -17.99
N LYS A 231 1.18 32.05 -17.12
CA LYS A 231 -0.28 32.00 -17.15
C LYS A 231 -0.83 32.93 -18.22
N THR A 232 -0.81 32.50 -19.48
CA THR A 232 -1.39 33.27 -20.59
C THR A 232 -2.92 33.23 -20.53
N ASN A 233 -3.59 34.15 -21.25
CA ASN A 233 -5.07 34.19 -21.30
C ASN A 233 -5.68 32.88 -21.81
N VAL A 234 -5.00 32.19 -22.73
CA VAL A 234 -5.45 30.89 -23.24
C VAL A 234 -5.39 29.84 -22.14
N ILE A 235 -4.29 29.78 -21.38
CA ILE A 235 -4.13 28.83 -20.27
C ILE A 235 -5.12 29.12 -19.14
N LEU A 236 -5.40 30.40 -18.86
CA LEU A 236 -6.30 30.81 -17.78
C LEU A 236 -7.78 30.63 -18.13
N LYS A 237 -8.20 30.81 -19.38
CA LYS A 237 -9.62 30.78 -19.77
C LYS A 237 -10.07 29.42 -20.31
N ASN A 238 -9.18 28.64 -20.90
CA ASN A 238 -9.54 27.36 -21.49
C ASN A 238 -9.43 26.23 -20.46
N THR A 239 -10.56 25.58 -20.18
CA THR A 239 -10.66 24.45 -19.25
C THR A 239 -9.65 23.34 -19.55
N ASN A 240 -9.40 23.03 -20.83
CA ASN A 240 -8.44 21.97 -21.19
C ASN A 240 -7.02 22.30 -20.71
N PHE A 241 -6.59 23.56 -20.88
CA PHE A 241 -5.26 24.00 -20.48
C PHE A 241 -5.13 24.15 -18.96
N GLN A 242 -6.23 24.43 -18.25
CA GLN A 242 -6.24 24.43 -16.79
C GLN A 242 -5.96 23.03 -16.22
N TYR A 243 -6.60 21.99 -16.74
CA TYR A 243 -6.33 20.60 -16.34
C TYR A 243 -4.90 20.17 -16.67
N ALA A 244 -4.37 20.57 -17.83
CA ALA A 244 -2.97 20.34 -18.18
C ALA A 244 -2.00 21.03 -17.21
N LEU A 245 -2.32 22.24 -16.74
CA LEU A 245 -1.51 22.97 -15.76
C LEU A 245 -1.54 22.30 -14.37
N VAL A 246 -2.69 21.78 -13.95
CA VAL A 246 -2.81 21.02 -12.69
C VAL A 246 -1.92 19.78 -12.74
N LEU A 247 -1.98 19.00 -13.82
CA LEU A 247 -1.09 17.85 -14.02
C LEU A 247 0.37 18.27 -14.02
N TRP A 248 0.72 19.35 -14.74
CA TRP A 248 2.10 19.83 -14.78
C TRP A 248 2.64 20.12 -13.38
N ASN A 249 1.91 20.89 -12.57
CA ASN A 249 2.34 21.25 -11.22
C ASN A 249 2.50 20.00 -10.35
N TYR A 250 1.53 19.08 -10.41
CA TYR A 250 1.59 17.82 -9.69
C TYR A 250 2.84 17.01 -10.08
N LEU A 251 3.12 16.87 -11.38
CA LEU A 251 4.29 16.12 -11.85
C LEU A 251 5.62 16.74 -11.42
N GLN A 252 5.70 18.07 -11.33
CA GLN A 252 6.90 18.77 -10.86
C GLN A 252 7.10 18.61 -9.35
N GLU A 253 6.03 18.68 -8.57
CA GLU A 253 6.07 18.53 -7.11
C GLU A 253 6.43 17.10 -6.71
N HIS A 254 5.83 16.11 -7.37
CA HIS A 254 6.00 14.68 -7.03
C HIS A 254 7.08 13.97 -7.86
N PHE A 255 7.89 14.69 -8.66
CA PHE A 255 8.95 14.08 -9.48
C PHE A 255 10.00 13.37 -8.61
N GLY A 256 10.29 13.93 -7.43
CA GLY A 256 11.27 13.43 -6.47
C GLY A 256 10.71 12.62 -5.30
N ASP A 257 9.39 12.41 -5.24
CA ASP A 257 8.78 11.68 -4.13
C ASP A 257 9.12 10.19 -4.21
N GLU A 258 9.98 9.72 -3.32
CA GLU A 258 10.24 8.30 -3.10
C GLU A 258 9.06 7.65 -2.36
N SER A 259 8.84 6.36 -2.59
CA SER A 259 7.84 5.61 -1.83
C SER A 259 8.20 5.63 -0.34
N LYS A 260 7.19 5.86 0.52
CA LYS A 260 7.42 5.84 1.97
C LYS A 260 7.67 4.40 2.40
N ARG A 261 8.90 4.13 2.84
CA ARG A 261 9.31 2.82 3.36
C ARG A 261 9.56 2.89 4.85
N ASP A 262 8.80 2.12 5.62
CA ASP A 262 9.09 1.87 7.03
C ASP A 262 9.64 0.44 7.16
N LYS A 263 10.93 0.34 7.49
CA LYS A 263 11.64 -0.93 7.64
C LYS A 263 12.19 -1.05 9.06
N LYS A 264 11.82 -2.13 9.74
CA LYS A 264 12.33 -2.48 11.06
C LYS A 264 12.71 -3.95 11.07
N ASP A 265 14.01 -4.19 11.13
CA ASP A 265 14.58 -5.51 11.37
C ASP A 265 15.18 -5.52 12.77
N LYS A 266 14.70 -6.39 13.65
CA LYS A 266 15.25 -6.57 14.99
C LYS A 266 15.40 -8.05 15.30
N ASN A 267 16.57 -8.43 15.76
CA ASN A 267 16.84 -9.72 16.39
C ASN A 267 17.48 -9.40 17.74
N TYR A 268 16.86 -9.85 18.83
CA TYR A 268 17.37 -9.60 20.17
C TYR A 268 16.93 -10.69 21.14
N THR A 269 17.73 -10.86 22.19
CA THR A 269 17.34 -11.63 23.37
C THR A 269 16.44 -10.75 24.24
N ASP A 270 15.23 -11.21 24.52
CA ASP A 270 14.29 -10.48 25.38
C ASP A 270 14.53 -10.82 26.85
N GLU A 271 14.77 -9.79 27.64
CA GLU A 271 14.87 -9.89 29.11
C GLU A 271 13.76 -9.09 29.81
N GLY A 272 12.75 -8.65 29.05
CA GLY A 272 11.68 -7.77 29.53
C GLY A 272 10.38 -8.52 29.83
N GLU A 273 9.28 -7.77 29.80
CA GLU A 273 7.93 -8.25 30.15
C GLU A 273 7.46 -9.44 29.29
N LEU A 274 7.91 -9.53 28.02
CA LEU A 274 7.51 -10.62 27.13
C LEU A 274 8.08 -11.96 27.59
N ARG A 275 9.36 -12.01 28.01
CA ARG A 275 9.93 -13.20 28.65
C ARG A 275 9.16 -13.56 29.91
N ASP A 276 8.86 -12.58 30.75
CA ASP A 276 8.15 -12.83 32.01
C ASP A 276 6.78 -13.48 31.76
N PHE A 277 6.03 -13.06 30.74
CA PHE A 277 4.77 -13.72 30.35
C PHE A 277 4.94 -15.18 29.91
N PHE A 278 6.05 -15.52 29.26
CA PHE A 278 6.34 -16.90 28.85
C PHE A 278 6.80 -17.78 30.02
N ASP A 279 7.59 -17.24 30.96
CA ASP A 279 7.96 -17.91 32.23
C ASP A 279 6.73 -18.26 33.05
N GLU A 280 5.83 -17.31 33.07
CA GLU A 280 4.54 -17.42 33.68
C GLU A 280 3.68 -18.50 32.99
N THR A 281 3.63 -18.53 31.66
CA THR A 281 2.90 -19.57 30.92
C THR A 281 3.52 -20.95 31.15
N PHE A 282 4.84 -21.04 31.23
CA PHE A 282 5.55 -22.27 31.56
C PHE A 282 5.15 -22.82 32.94
N LEU A 283 4.95 -21.96 33.95
CA LEU A 283 4.40 -22.40 35.24
C LEU A 283 2.99 -22.98 35.10
N LEU A 284 2.12 -22.36 34.30
CA LEU A 284 0.76 -22.89 34.07
C LEU A 284 0.78 -24.24 33.37
N ASP A 285 1.62 -24.38 32.35
CA ASP A 285 1.80 -25.64 31.62
C ASP A 285 2.32 -26.74 32.56
N TYR A 286 3.25 -26.41 33.46
CA TYR A 286 3.72 -27.33 34.50
C TYR A 286 2.59 -27.75 35.45
N LEU A 287 1.81 -26.80 35.99
CA LEU A 287 0.69 -27.11 36.88
C LEU A 287 -0.38 -27.97 36.17
N ALA A 288 -0.62 -27.72 34.88
CA ALA A 288 -1.50 -28.56 34.07
C ALA A 288 -0.95 -29.99 33.93
N LEU A 289 0.36 -30.17 33.68
CA LEU A 289 1.01 -31.48 33.63
C LEU A 289 0.90 -32.24 34.96
N CYS A 290 1.00 -31.55 36.10
CA CYS A 290 0.82 -32.18 37.42
C CYS A 290 -0.55 -32.84 37.58
N THR A 291 -1.60 -32.36 36.89
CA THR A 291 -2.95 -32.95 36.95
C THR A 291 -3.08 -34.32 36.27
N LEU A 292 -2.09 -34.74 35.47
CA LEU A 292 -2.12 -36.00 34.72
C LEU A 292 -1.75 -37.22 35.58
N ASN A 293 -1.00 -37.02 36.66
CA ASN A 293 -0.61 -38.07 37.59
C ASN A 293 -1.79 -38.37 38.54
N LYS A 294 -2.69 -39.24 38.07
CA LYS A 294 -4.03 -39.55 38.58
C LYS A 294 -4.15 -40.08 40.03
N ASP A 295 -3.12 -40.06 40.87
CA ASP A 295 -3.16 -40.72 42.19
C ASP A 295 -3.25 -39.78 43.40
N GLU A 296 -3.09 -38.47 43.21
CA GLU A 296 -3.49 -37.48 44.22
C GLU A 296 -4.75 -36.78 43.73
N TYR A 297 -5.77 -36.76 44.58
CA TYR A 297 -6.94 -35.93 44.41
C TYR A 297 -6.43 -34.52 44.10
N VAL A 298 -6.49 -34.08 42.83
CA VAL A 298 -6.19 -32.68 42.47
C VAL A 298 -7.14 -31.86 43.31
N SER A 299 -6.61 -31.27 44.37
CA SER A 299 -7.42 -30.61 45.37
C SER A 299 -8.19 -29.53 44.62
N LYS A 300 -9.47 -29.36 44.93
CA LYS A 300 -10.29 -28.24 44.42
C LYS A 300 -9.50 -26.91 44.49
N TYR A 301 -8.63 -26.80 45.48
CA TYR A 301 -7.69 -25.71 45.72
C TYR A 301 -6.64 -25.48 44.64
N GLU A 302 -6.03 -26.53 44.05
CA GLU A 302 -5.00 -26.38 43.01
C GLU A 302 -5.60 -25.84 41.71
N LYS A 303 -6.79 -26.32 41.34
CA LYS A 303 -7.57 -25.78 40.23
C LYS A 303 -7.96 -24.33 40.48
N GLU A 304 -8.43 -24.03 41.69
CA GLU A 304 -8.82 -22.67 42.09
C GLU A 304 -7.61 -21.71 42.09
N ARG A 305 -6.41 -22.21 42.41
CA ARG A 305 -5.16 -21.46 42.38
C ARG A 305 -4.67 -21.15 40.97
N VAL A 306 -4.69 -22.13 40.07
CA VAL A 306 -4.39 -21.93 38.64
C VAL A 306 -5.35 -20.88 38.07
N VAL A 307 -6.64 -20.98 38.41
CA VAL A 307 -7.65 -20.00 38.00
C VAL A 307 -7.36 -18.60 38.58
N LYS A 308 -6.99 -18.49 39.87
CA LYS A 308 -6.62 -17.19 40.47
C LYS A 308 -5.39 -16.56 39.82
N GLN A 309 -4.36 -17.34 39.49
CA GLN A 309 -3.18 -16.85 38.78
C GLN A 309 -3.51 -16.40 37.35
N VAL A 310 -4.37 -17.14 36.63
CA VAL A 310 -4.86 -16.72 35.32
C VAL A 310 -5.68 -15.43 35.40
N ILE A 311 -6.54 -15.29 36.41
CA ILE A 311 -7.32 -14.05 36.64
C ILE A 311 -6.40 -12.86 36.91
N GLN A 312 -5.35 -13.06 37.73
CA GLN A 312 -4.37 -12.01 38.02
C GLN A 312 -3.68 -11.52 36.73
N ARG A 313 -3.32 -12.44 35.81
CA ARG A 313 -2.76 -12.07 34.50
C ARG A 313 -3.71 -11.30 33.60
N ILE A 314 -4.98 -11.67 33.59
CA ILE A 314 -5.98 -10.95 32.80
C ILE A 314 -6.05 -9.48 33.26
N ILE A 315 -5.89 -9.25 34.56
CA ILE A 315 -5.85 -7.91 35.15
C ILE A 315 -4.52 -7.21 34.81
N ASP A 316 -3.38 -7.88 34.90
CA ASP A 316 -2.06 -7.29 34.61
C ASP A 316 -1.88 -6.92 33.13
N ILE A 317 -2.40 -7.74 32.20
CA ILE A 317 -2.40 -7.47 30.75
C ILE A 317 -3.25 -6.24 30.41
N ASN A 318 -4.23 -5.90 31.25
CA ASN A 318 -5.14 -4.78 31.01
C ASN A 318 -5.38 -3.98 32.29
N ALA A 319 -4.34 -3.27 32.74
CA ALA A 319 -4.35 -2.50 34.00
C ALA A 319 -5.43 -1.41 34.10
N GLY A 320 -6.14 -1.09 33.01
CA GLY A 320 -7.27 -0.16 32.98
C GLY A 320 -8.65 -0.80 33.11
N LEU A 321 -8.74 -2.14 33.18
CA LEU A 321 -10.00 -2.87 33.20
C LEU A 321 -10.67 -2.76 34.59
N SER A 322 -11.94 -2.36 34.61
CA SER A 322 -12.72 -2.29 35.86
C SER A 322 -13.20 -3.68 36.31
N GLU A 323 -13.50 -3.82 37.61
CA GLU A 323 -14.02 -5.09 38.17
C GLU A 323 -15.33 -5.52 37.50
N ASP A 324 -16.19 -4.55 37.14
CA ASP A 324 -17.48 -4.81 36.51
C ASP A 324 -17.31 -5.31 35.07
N GLU A 325 -16.40 -4.72 34.29
CA GLU A 325 -16.06 -5.20 32.95
C GLU A 325 -15.47 -6.63 32.98
N LEU A 326 -14.63 -6.94 33.99
CA LEU A 326 -14.08 -8.28 34.16
C LEU A 326 -15.20 -9.30 34.46
N LYS A 327 -16.13 -8.96 35.37
CA LYS A 327 -17.26 -9.83 35.72
C LYS A 327 -18.16 -10.09 34.52
N ASP A 328 -18.43 -9.07 33.71
CA ASP A 328 -19.25 -9.21 32.52
C ASP A 328 -18.58 -10.12 31.49
N MET A 329 -17.29 -9.91 31.20
CA MET A 329 -16.52 -10.76 30.29
C MET A 329 -16.44 -12.22 30.75
N VAL A 330 -16.19 -12.45 32.05
CA VAL A 330 -16.17 -13.80 32.63
C VAL A 330 -17.56 -14.41 32.56
N GLY A 331 -18.61 -13.64 32.83
CA GLY A 331 -20.01 -14.05 32.75
C GLY A 331 -20.41 -14.51 31.34
N GLU A 332 -20.06 -13.73 30.32
CA GLU A 332 -20.30 -14.08 28.91
C GLU A 332 -19.61 -15.38 28.51
N GLN A 333 -18.33 -15.54 28.84
CA GLN A 333 -17.58 -16.76 28.54
C GLN A 333 -18.12 -17.96 29.31
N PHE A 334 -18.54 -17.77 30.56
CA PHE A 334 -19.16 -18.83 31.35
C PHE A 334 -20.48 -19.31 30.73
N ALA A 335 -21.29 -18.40 30.20
CA ALA A 335 -22.52 -18.74 29.48
C ALA A 335 -22.24 -19.55 28.20
N ILE A 336 -21.24 -19.14 27.41
CA ILE A 336 -20.81 -19.85 26.19
C ILE A 336 -20.35 -21.28 26.50
N ILE A 337 -19.50 -21.45 27.53
CA ILE A 337 -18.96 -22.76 27.91
C ILE A 337 -20.07 -23.65 28.48
N LYS A 338 -20.96 -23.11 29.32
CA LYS A 338 -22.09 -23.86 29.88
C LYS A 338 -23.04 -24.36 28.78
N TYR A 339 -23.31 -23.52 27.78
CA TYR A 339 -24.10 -23.92 26.61
C TYR A 339 -23.41 -25.03 25.82
N LYS A 340 -22.10 -24.89 25.54
CA LYS A 340 -21.31 -25.92 24.85
C LYS A 340 -21.30 -27.26 25.58
N ASN A 341 -21.13 -27.24 26.91
CA ASN A 341 -21.14 -28.46 27.73
C ASN A 341 -22.53 -29.11 27.79
N ASN A 342 -23.61 -28.32 27.91
CA ASN A 342 -24.98 -28.84 27.85
C ASN A 342 -25.30 -29.46 26.49
N ALA A 343 -24.91 -28.83 25.38
CA ALA A 343 -25.07 -29.38 24.04
C ALA A 343 -24.30 -30.71 23.85
N THR A 344 -23.11 -30.80 24.46
CA THR A 344 -22.29 -32.03 24.43
C THR A 344 -22.95 -33.14 25.25
N ASN A 345 -23.49 -32.82 26.43
CA ASN A 345 -24.23 -33.76 27.27
C ASN A 345 -25.55 -34.23 26.62
N GLU A 346 -26.26 -33.36 25.91
CA GLU A 346 -27.42 -33.77 25.11
C GLU A 346 -27.04 -34.69 23.95
N GLY A 347 -25.90 -34.44 23.29
CA GLY A 347 -25.33 -35.31 22.27
C GLY A 347 -25.02 -36.70 22.83
N ILE A 348 -24.37 -36.76 24.00
CA ILE A 348 -24.06 -38.00 24.71
C ILE A 348 -25.35 -38.73 25.15
N ALA A 349 -26.33 -38.00 25.69
CA ALA A 349 -27.62 -38.57 26.09
C ALA A 349 -28.41 -39.14 24.89
N LYS A 350 -28.37 -38.49 23.72
CA LYS A 350 -28.96 -39.01 22.48
C LYS A 350 -28.31 -40.31 22.04
N ILE A 351 -26.97 -40.41 22.15
CA ILE A 351 -26.24 -41.63 21.82
C ILE A 351 -26.64 -42.76 22.78
N PHE A 352 -26.68 -42.51 24.09
CA PHE A 352 -27.11 -43.51 25.06
C PHE A 352 -28.57 -43.94 24.85
N ARG A 353 -29.50 -43.01 24.61
CA ARG A 353 -30.90 -43.35 24.28
C ARG A 353 -30.99 -44.23 23.05
N LYS A 354 -30.26 -43.91 21.98
CA LYS A 354 -30.23 -44.72 20.75
C LYS A 354 -29.75 -46.15 21.01
N TYR A 355 -28.76 -46.34 21.88
CA TYR A 355 -28.27 -47.67 22.24
C TYR A 355 -29.24 -48.42 23.17
N ILE A 356 -29.89 -47.72 24.10
CA ILE A 356 -30.93 -48.29 24.98
C ILE A 356 -32.15 -48.72 24.15
N ASP A 357 -32.61 -47.88 23.22
CA ASP A 357 -33.75 -48.20 22.34
C ASP A 357 -33.42 -49.39 21.43
N LYS A 358 -32.18 -49.48 20.93
CA LYS A 358 -31.69 -50.63 20.16
C LYS A 358 -31.63 -51.92 20.99
N TYR A 359 -31.36 -51.80 22.29
CA TYR A 359 -31.33 -52.94 23.20
C TYR A 359 -32.74 -53.39 23.59
N MET A 360 -33.65 -52.45 23.86
CA MET A 360 -35.06 -52.73 24.15
C MET A 360 -35.78 -53.37 22.95
N THR A 361 -35.57 -52.83 21.75
CA THR A 361 -36.12 -53.44 20.52
C THR A 361 -35.60 -54.85 20.29
N LYS A 362 -34.35 -55.14 20.68
CA LYS A 362 -33.78 -56.49 20.61
C LYS A 362 -34.40 -57.41 21.67
N ILE A 363 -34.67 -56.94 22.88
CA ILE A 363 -35.37 -57.71 23.93
C ILE A 363 -36.81 -58.02 23.51
N ASP A 364 -37.52 -57.04 22.96
CA ASP A 364 -38.91 -57.22 22.52
C ASP A 364 -39.00 -58.22 21.35
N SER A 365 -38.00 -58.23 20.46
CA SER A 365 -37.90 -59.25 19.40
C SER A 365 -37.57 -60.67 19.91
N ILE A 366 -37.04 -60.81 21.13
CA ILE A 366 -36.74 -62.12 21.75
C ILE A 366 -37.96 -62.67 22.51
N LYS A 367 -38.87 -61.80 22.99
CA LYS A 367 -40.11 -62.21 23.68
C LYS A 367 -41.26 -62.60 22.75
N LEU A 368 -41.13 -62.35 21.44
CA LEU A 368 -42.14 -62.62 20.42
C LEU A 368 -41.92 -63.93 19.63
N ASN A 369 -40.97 -64.77 20.06
CA ASN A 369 -40.75 -66.13 19.53
C ASN A 369 -41.14 -67.20 20.54
#